data_AF-X1V7S6-F1
#
_entry.id   AF-X1V7S6-F1
#
_cell.length_a   1.000
_cell.length_b   1.000
_cell.length_c   1.000
_cell.angle_alpha   90.00
_cell.angle_beta   90.00
_cell.angle_gamma   90.00
#
_symmetry.space_group_name_H-M   'P 1'
#
loop_
_entity.id
_entity.type
_entity.pdbx_description
1 polymer ?
#
loop_
_entity_poly.entity_id
_entity_poly.type
_entity_poly.pdbx_seq_one_letter_code
_entity_poly.pdbx_strand_id
1 'polypeptide(L)' 'METVPLADFKEVIDEVKANGGDAVKFCYQCGLCDTVCPWNRVTTFSIRKLIREATFGLSEIERDEIW' A
#
# COMPACT_ATOMS: atom_id res chain seq x y z
N MET A 1 -10.91 -18.26 -6.70
CA MET A 1 -9.86 -17.53 -5.94
C MET A 1 -8.56 -17.83 -6.65
N GLU A 2 -8.06 -16.86 -7.39
CA GLU A 2 -6.76 -16.97 -8.06
C GLU A 2 -5.68 -16.62 -7.04
N THR A 3 -4.75 -17.53 -6.80
CA THR A 3 -3.64 -17.31 -5.87
C THR A 3 -2.49 -16.72 -6.66
N VAL A 4 -2.32 -15.40 -6.58
CA VAL A 4 -1.15 -14.71 -7.14
C VAL A 4 0.08 -15.14 -6.34
N PRO A 5 1.13 -15.67 -6.99
CA PRO A 5 2.39 -15.97 -6.29
C PRO A 5 2.90 -14.69 -5.62
N LEU A 6 3.19 -14.75 -4.32
CA LEU A 6 3.91 -13.73 -3.56
C LEU A 6 5.37 -13.68 -4.03
N ALA A 7 5.59 -13.36 -5.31
CA ALA A 7 6.87 -12.91 -5.78
C ALA A 7 6.93 -11.42 -5.42
N ASP A 8 7.69 -11.09 -4.37
CA ASP A 8 7.97 -9.70 -4.02
C ASP A 8 8.46 -9.00 -5.29
N PHE A 9 7.71 -8.01 -5.80
CA PHE A 9 8.22 -7.18 -6.88
C PHE A 9 9.35 -6.34 -6.28
N LYS A 10 10.57 -6.87 -6.36
CA LYS A 10 11.75 -6.26 -5.75
C LYS A 10 11.95 -4.81 -6.22
N GLU A 11 11.60 -4.55 -7.47
CA GLU A 11 11.59 -3.21 -8.08
C GLU A 11 10.71 -2.23 -7.31
N VAL A 12 9.52 -2.66 -6.87
CA VAL A 12 8.59 -1.83 -6.09
C VAL A 12 9.17 -1.51 -4.72
N ILE A 13 9.78 -2.50 -4.06
CA ILE A 13 10.42 -2.29 -2.75
C ILE A 13 11.58 -1.30 -2.87
N ASP A 14 12.39 -1.44 -3.92
CA ASP A 14 13.53 -0.55 -4.16
C ASP A 14 13.07 0.87 -4.51
N GLU A 15 11.99 1.02 -5.29
CA GLU A 15 11.37 2.32 -5.60
C GLU A 15 10.78 2.99 -4.35
N VAL A 16 10.07 2.24 -3.51
CA VAL A 16 9.55 2.75 -2.22
C VAL A 16 10.70 3.25 -1.35
N LYS A 17 11.81 2.53 -1.27
CA LYS A 17 13.00 2.97 -0.54
C LYS A 17 13.65 4.21 -1.16
N ALA A 18 13.78 4.25 -2.48
CA ALA A 18 14.36 5.37 -3.22
C ALA A 18 13.59 6.68 -2.97
N ASN A 19 12.27 6.59 -2.79
CA ASN A 19 11.38 7.72 -2.49
C ASN A 19 11.22 7.99 -0.98
N GLY A 20 12.04 7.39 -0.11
CA GLY A 20 12.00 7.62 1.34
C GLY A 20 10.89 6.89 2.10
N GLY A 21 10.19 5.96 1.46
CA GLY A 21 9.10 5.17 2.02
C GLY A 21 9.53 3.98 2.89
N ASP A 22 10.82 3.82 3.22
CA ASP A 22 11.32 2.71 4.05
C ASP A 22 10.65 2.61 5.43
N ALA A 23 10.01 3.68 5.91
CA ALA A 23 9.23 3.69 7.14
C ALA A 23 7.98 2.79 7.11
N VAL A 24 7.48 2.37 5.94
CA VAL A 24 6.30 1.50 5.82
C VAL A 24 6.45 0.18 6.58
N LYS A 25 7.68 -0.33 6.72
CA LYS A 25 7.99 -1.56 7.48
C LYS A 25 7.70 -1.47 8.97
N PHE A 26 7.57 -0.26 9.51
CA PHE A 26 7.24 -0.02 10.91
C PHE A 26 5.72 0.08 11.16
N CYS A 27 4.90 0.06 10.11
CA CYS A 27 3.46 0.10 10.25
C CYS A 27 2.93 -1.16 10.92
N TYR A 28 2.36 -1.01 12.11
CA TYR A 28 1.70 -2.09 12.85
C TYR A 28 0.18 -2.16 12.61
N GLN A 29 -0.31 -1.54 11.53
CA GLN A 29 -1.70 -1.63 11.05
C GLN A 29 -2.77 -1.06 12.01
N CYS A 30 -2.47 0.04 12.72
CA CYS A 30 -3.43 0.69 13.64
C CYS A 30 -4.70 1.26 12.98
N GLY A 31 -4.64 1.60 11.68
CA GLY A 31 -5.78 2.14 10.94
C GLY A 31 -6.06 3.63 11.10
N LEU A 32 -5.22 4.39 11.84
CA LEU A 32 -5.40 5.85 11.96
C LEU A 32 -5.43 6.53 10.59
N CYS A 33 -4.57 6.10 9.66
CA CYS A 33 -4.50 6.63 8.31
C CYS A 33 -5.81 6.45 7.51
N ASP A 34 -6.51 5.32 7.66
CA ASP A 34 -7.82 5.11 7.02
C ASP A 34 -8.86 6.09 7.57
N THR A 35 -8.88 6.27 8.90
CA THR A 35 -9.85 7.15 9.58
C THR A 35 -9.68 8.62 9.21
N VAL A 36 -8.44 9.08 9.04
CA VAL A 36 -8.17 10.50 8.73
C VAL A 36 -8.09 10.81 7.24
N CYS A 37 -8.11 9.80 6.37
CA CYS A 37 -7.97 10.00 4.93
C CYS A 37 -9.16 10.81 4.38
N PRO A 38 -8.93 11.99 3.78
CA PRO A 38 -10.02 12.77 3.19
C PRO A 38 -10.62 12.11 1.94
N TRP A 39 -9.87 11.22 1.26
CA TRP A 39 -10.33 10.51 0.06
C TRP A 39 -11.51 9.57 0.35
N ASN A 40 -11.63 9.11 1.60
CA ASN A 40 -12.79 8.34 2.07
C ASN A 40 -14.12 9.13 2.04
N ARG A 41 -14.09 10.43 1.74
CA ARG A 41 -15.29 11.24 1.45
C ARG A 41 -15.75 11.16 0.00
N VAL A 42 -14.91 10.65 -0.90
CA VAL A 42 -15.14 10.57 -2.35
C VAL A 42 -15.39 9.13 -2.77
N THR A 43 -14.57 8.19 -2.28
CA THR A 43 -14.66 6.76 -2.60
C THR A 43 -14.18 5.91 -1.43
N THR A 44 -14.38 4.59 -1.48
CA THR A 44 -13.82 3.69 -0.47
C THR A 44 -12.34 3.50 -0.72
N PHE A 45 -11.49 3.98 0.18
CA PHE A 45 -10.04 3.95 0.01
C PHE A 45 -9.31 3.61 1.31
N SER A 46 -8.33 2.71 1.22
CA SER A 46 -7.55 2.31 2.39
C SER A 46 -6.06 2.59 2.20
N ILE A 47 -5.59 3.65 2.86
CA ILE A 47 -4.16 3.92 3.00
C ILE A 47 -3.48 2.76 3.74
N ARG A 48 -4.14 2.19 4.76
CA ARG A 48 -3.61 1.07 5.53
C ARG A 48 -3.32 -0.13 4.63
N LYS A 49 -4.22 -0.46 3.70
CA LYS A 49 -4.05 -1.53 2.70
C LYS A 49 -2.83 -1.23 1.81
N LEU A 50 -2.72 -0.01 1.28
CA LEU A 50 -1.57 0.39 0.46
C LEU A 50 -0.23 0.27 1.20
N ILE A 51 -0.16 0.72 2.45
CA ILE A 51 1.05 0.57 3.28
C ILE A 51 1.39 -0.92 3.49
N ARG A 52 0.37 -1.76 3.68
CA ARG A 52 0.54 -3.20 3.87
C ARG A 52 1.12 -3.87 2.62
N GLU A 53 0.61 -3.48 1.45
CA GLU A 53 1.05 -3.96 0.15
C GLU A 53 2.47 -3.49 -0.17
N ALA A 54 2.78 -2.21 0.09
CA ALA A 54 4.12 -1.65 -0.11
C ALA A 54 5.20 -2.38 0.72
N THR A 55 4.85 -2.86 1.93
CA THR A 55 5.75 -3.65 2.78
C THR A 55 6.17 -4.97 2.12
N PHE A 56 5.33 -5.51 1.24
CA PHE A 56 5.58 -6.75 0.49
C PHE A 56 5.93 -6.52 -0.98
N GLY A 57 6.07 -5.27 -1.41
CA GLY A 57 6.25 -4.97 -2.83
C GLY A 57 5.04 -5.35 -3.69
N LEU A 58 3.83 -5.42 -3.11
CA LEU A 58 2.59 -5.76 -3.81
C LEU A 58 1.74 -4.53 -4.18
N SER A 59 2.30 -3.33 -4.04
CA SER A 59 1.58 -2.08 -4.30
C SER A 59 1.46 -1.83 -5.80
N GLU A 60 0.38 -2.30 -6.40
CA GLU A 60 0.01 -1.99 -7.78
C GLU A 60 -0.78 -0.67 -7.79
N ILE A 61 -0.13 0.42 -8.21
CA ILE A 61 -0.73 1.78 -8.24
C ILE A 61 -1.76 1.93 -9.36
N GLU A 62 -1.79 1.00 -10.31
CA GLU A 62 -2.66 1.05 -11.50
C GLU A 62 -4.09 0.54 -11.25
N ARG A 63 -4.38 0.03 -10.04
CA ARG A 63 -5.71 -0.50 -9.73
C ARG A 63 -6.76 0.63 -9.69
N ASP A 64 -7.92 0.39 -10.30
CA ASP A 64 -9.05 1.34 -10.29
C ASP A 64 -9.50 1.72 -8.86
N GLU A 65 -9.29 0.84 -7.88
CA GLU A 65 -9.60 1.14 -6.46
C GLU A 65 -8.69 2.22 -5.83
N ILE A 66 -7.64 2.66 -6.52
CA ILE A 66 -6.74 3.73 -6.08
C ILE A 66 -7.16 5.10 -6.63
N TRP A 67 -7.90 5.16 -7.75
CA TRP A 67 -8.24 6.37 -8.50
C TRP A 67 -9.75 6.70 -8.46
#